data_AF-A0A7C5RLY0-F1
#
_entry.id   AF-A0A7C5RLY0-F1
#
_cell.length_a   1.000
_cell.length_b   1.000
_cell.length_c   1.000
_cell.angle_alpha   90.00
_cell.angle_beta   90.00
_cell.angle_gamma   90.00
#
_symmetry.space_group_name_H-M   'P 1'
#
loop_
_entity.id
_entity.type
_entity.pdbx_description
1 polymer ?
#
loop_
_entity_poly.entity_id
_entity_poly.type
_entity_poly.pdbx_seq_one_letter_code
_entity_poly.pdbx_strand_id
1 'polypeptide(L)'
;MTSVPPTATGPWGDRWEGYTLKITKPDGSVETIGPITSDPVGFAYTTYTPDQVGEYKIKFYFPGQTLAGKNLAPGQFLGVEYIGDYFMPSESEEVILRVQEQPIPDYPEPPLPTSYWTRPIDAQNHEWYQISGNWLKTPSNDFAPYTKAPETAHIVWVKSLTFGGLVGGELGDTSFHCGNAYEGKWWPPVIIGGILYYNEWPASMAYSEGFGMAAYYMPGVYAVDLRTGEEIWYNPNIRIDFGHVYRYDSMNQHGAFAYLWRVEGTTAICYDAWTGRWLFNITNSPISAGLFGAPWIFGPKGEIITVELGPPSLVPFMPATYRYFRIWNAMAIPGLTGAADIPGAPLNGTAGQMWRPYNKVVNGRTGYIKNITLPEPITGGSIVRILSDYNP
;
A
#
# COMPACT_ATOMS: atom_id res chain seq x y z
N MET A 1 8.74 -11.43 -31.33
CA MET A 1 8.31 -11.35 -29.91
C MET A 1 9.13 -12.38 -29.16
N THR A 2 10.06 -11.96 -28.30
CA THR A 2 10.95 -12.89 -27.58
C THR A 2 10.15 -13.55 -26.46
N SER A 3 10.12 -14.88 -26.46
CA SER A 3 9.54 -15.68 -25.37
C SER A 3 10.39 -15.53 -24.11
N VAL A 4 9.80 -15.75 -22.93
CA VAL A 4 10.56 -15.91 -21.69
C VAL A 4 11.57 -17.08 -21.85
N PRO A 5 12.84 -16.96 -21.38
CA PRO A 5 13.74 -18.11 -21.39
C PRO A 5 13.13 -19.26 -20.57
N PRO A 6 12.91 -20.46 -21.14
CA PRO A 6 12.09 -21.48 -20.47
C PRO A 6 12.62 -21.92 -19.11
N THR A 7 13.94 -21.99 -18.95
CA THR A 7 14.59 -22.37 -17.69
C THR A 7 14.67 -21.22 -16.69
N ALA A 8 14.36 -19.98 -17.07
CA ALA A 8 14.51 -18.83 -16.18
C ALA A 8 13.52 -18.84 -15.01
N THR A 9 14.04 -18.73 -13.79
CA THR A 9 13.22 -18.58 -12.58
C THR A 9 13.94 -17.74 -11.53
N GLY A 10 13.44 -16.52 -11.30
CA GLY A 10 14.05 -15.57 -10.36
C GLY A 10 15.54 -15.35 -10.67
N PRO A 11 16.48 -15.65 -9.76
CA PRO A 11 17.92 -15.52 -10.03
C PRO A 11 18.55 -16.73 -10.78
N TRP A 12 17.78 -17.77 -11.07
CA TRP A 12 18.24 -19.05 -11.65
C TRP A 12 17.85 -19.21 -13.11
N GLY A 13 18.45 -20.20 -13.78
CA GLY A 13 18.18 -20.58 -15.17
C GLY A 13 18.91 -19.73 -16.20
N ASP A 14 18.74 -20.08 -17.48
CA ASP A 14 19.33 -19.36 -18.59
C ASP A 14 18.72 -17.96 -18.75
N ARG A 15 19.48 -17.05 -19.33
CA ARG A 15 19.01 -15.74 -19.82
C ARG A 15 19.24 -15.66 -21.32
N TRP A 16 18.49 -14.81 -22.00
CA TRP A 16 18.83 -14.51 -23.38
C TRP A 16 20.05 -13.60 -23.40
N GLU A 17 21.08 -14.02 -24.12
CA GLU A 17 22.36 -13.34 -24.22
C GLU A 17 22.54 -12.78 -25.64
N GLY A 18 23.37 -11.76 -25.76
CA GLY A 18 23.78 -11.25 -27.08
C GLY A 18 22.74 -10.36 -27.77
N TYR A 19 21.73 -9.86 -27.05
CA TYR A 19 20.82 -8.86 -27.60
C TYR A 19 21.60 -7.63 -28.09
N THR A 20 21.29 -7.16 -29.30
CA THR A 20 21.90 -5.94 -29.83
C THR A 20 20.85 -5.02 -30.41
N LEU A 21 21.09 -3.72 -30.30
CA LEU A 21 20.29 -2.66 -30.90
C LEU A 21 21.17 -1.93 -31.91
N LYS A 22 20.81 -1.93 -33.19
CA LYS A 22 21.45 -1.09 -34.19
C LYS A 22 20.67 0.20 -34.36
N ILE A 23 21.38 1.32 -34.28
CA ILE A 23 20.84 2.66 -34.45
C ILE A 23 21.56 3.28 -35.64
N THR A 24 20.85 3.48 -36.75
CA THR A 24 21.34 4.29 -37.87
C THR A 24 20.96 5.74 -37.61
N LYS A 25 21.97 6.60 -37.50
CA LYS A 25 21.82 8.05 -37.29
C LYS A 25 21.35 8.75 -38.57
N PRO A 26 20.89 10.01 -38.49
CA PRO A 26 20.49 10.79 -39.67
C PRO A 26 21.59 10.95 -40.73
N ASP A 27 22.86 11.00 -40.32
CA ASP A 27 24.03 11.08 -41.21
C ASP A 27 24.42 9.75 -41.88
N GLY A 28 23.71 8.66 -41.56
CA GLY A 28 23.96 7.31 -42.08
C GLY A 28 24.99 6.50 -41.29
N SER A 29 25.65 7.08 -40.28
CA SER A 29 26.50 6.32 -39.36
C SER A 29 25.67 5.35 -38.53
N VAL A 30 26.27 4.20 -38.18
CA VAL A 30 25.58 3.13 -37.43
C VAL A 30 26.26 2.94 -36.08
N GLU A 31 25.47 3.05 -35.03
CA GLU A 31 25.86 2.73 -33.66
C GLU A 31 25.24 1.38 -33.27
N THR A 32 25.96 0.56 -32.50
CA THR A 32 25.44 -0.71 -31.99
C THR A 32 25.55 -0.73 -30.48
N ILE A 33 24.42 -0.89 -29.80
CA ILE A 33 24.36 -1.07 -28.35
C ILE A 33 24.24 -2.57 -28.06
N GLY A 34 25.09 -3.06 -27.14
CA GLY A 34 25.13 -4.45 -26.70
C GLY A 34 26.55 -5.02 -26.75
N PRO A 35 26.71 -6.34 -26.49
CA PRO A 35 25.66 -7.30 -26.21
C PRO A 35 24.96 -7.05 -24.86
N ILE A 36 23.64 -7.23 -24.81
CA ILE A 36 22.83 -7.12 -23.60
C ILE A 36 22.33 -8.52 -23.20
N THR A 37 22.33 -8.80 -21.90
CA THR A 37 21.71 -10.00 -21.33
C THR A 37 20.35 -9.63 -20.77
N SER A 38 19.33 -10.44 -21.08
CA SER A 38 17.98 -10.23 -20.59
C SER A 38 17.86 -10.51 -19.08
N ASP A 39 16.80 -9.98 -18.49
CA ASP A 39 16.30 -10.39 -17.20
C ASP A 39 15.61 -11.79 -17.29
N PRO A 40 15.10 -12.33 -16.17
CA PRO A 40 14.47 -13.65 -16.14
C PRO A 40 13.16 -13.76 -16.93
N VAL A 41 12.53 -12.65 -17.33
CA VAL A 41 11.33 -12.66 -18.17
C VAL A 41 11.66 -12.36 -19.65
N GLY A 42 12.94 -12.34 -20.01
CA GLY A 42 13.38 -12.10 -21.38
C GLY A 42 13.40 -10.62 -21.78
N PHE A 43 13.26 -9.71 -20.81
CA PHE A 43 13.28 -8.27 -21.05
C PHE A 43 14.69 -7.71 -20.90
N ALA A 44 15.01 -6.69 -21.70
CA ALA A 44 16.24 -5.92 -21.58
C ALA A 44 15.95 -4.46 -21.95
N TYR A 45 16.61 -3.53 -21.29
CA TYR A 45 16.51 -2.11 -21.65
C TYR A 45 17.88 -1.45 -21.65
N THR A 46 17.96 -0.34 -22.39
CA THR A 46 19.09 0.57 -22.42
C THR A 46 18.56 1.98 -22.66
N THR A 47 19.34 2.99 -22.31
CA THR A 47 19.01 4.39 -22.56
C THR A 47 19.86 4.89 -23.73
N TYR A 48 19.24 5.62 -24.65
CA TYR A 48 19.90 6.28 -25.76
C TYR A 48 19.50 7.75 -25.81
N THR A 49 20.49 8.63 -25.88
CA THR A 49 20.28 10.07 -26.03
C THR A 49 20.73 10.48 -27.43
N PRO A 50 19.79 10.81 -28.35
CA PRO A 50 20.15 11.29 -29.68
C PRO A 50 21.01 12.56 -29.63
N ASP A 51 21.98 12.65 -30.52
CA ASP A 51 22.95 13.74 -30.63
C ASP A 51 22.76 14.63 -31.88
N GLN A 52 21.79 14.29 -32.74
CA GLN A 52 21.48 14.98 -33.99
C GLN A 52 19.96 15.13 -34.16
N VAL A 53 19.53 16.17 -34.88
CA VAL A 53 18.15 16.32 -35.36
C VAL A 53 17.98 15.49 -36.63
N GLY A 54 16.88 14.75 -36.75
CA GLY A 54 16.59 13.94 -37.93
C GLY A 54 15.92 12.60 -37.61
N GLU A 55 15.87 11.72 -38.61
CA GLU A 55 15.33 10.36 -38.48
C GLU A 55 16.43 9.37 -38.06
N TYR A 56 16.23 8.73 -36.91
CA TYR A 56 17.01 7.59 -36.47
C TYR A 56 16.24 6.31 -36.78
N LYS A 57 16.94 5.31 -37.30
CA LYS A 57 16.38 3.98 -37.55
C LYS A 57 16.91 3.00 -36.52
N ILE A 58 16.03 2.39 -35.76
CA ILE A 58 16.37 1.53 -34.63
C ILE A 58 15.88 0.12 -34.94
N LYS A 59 16.78 -0.87 -34.85
CA LYS A 59 16.46 -2.27 -35.08
C LYS A 59 17.10 -3.17 -34.02
N PHE A 60 16.28 -4.04 -33.43
CA PHE A 60 16.70 -4.99 -32.42
C PHE A 60 17.02 -6.35 -33.03
N TYR A 61 18.02 -7.03 -32.47
CA TYR A 61 18.46 -8.35 -32.90
C TYR A 61 18.65 -9.27 -31.70
N PHE A 62 18.05 -10.46 -31.80
CA PHE A 62 18.39 -11.63 -31.02
C PHE A 62 19.21 -12.59 -31.89
N PRO A 63 20.47 -12.92 -31.52
CA PRO A 63 21.35 -13.74 -32.35
C PRO A 63 20.97 -15.22 -32.42
N GLY A 64 19.91 -15.63 -31.71
CA GLY A 64 19.57 -17.03 -31.51
C GLY A 64 20.43 -17.65 -30.40
N GLN A 65 19.89 -18.65 -29.72
CA GLN A 65 20.57 -19.27 -28.58
C GLN A 65 20.06 -20.69 -28.37
N THR A 66 20.98 -21.63 -28.15
CA THR A 66 20.63 -22.95 -27.62
C THR A 66 20.48 -22.85 -26.11
N LEU A 67 19.36 -23.33 -25.58
CA LEU A 67 19.12 -23.33 -24.14
C LEU A 67 20.06 -24.34 -23.47
N ALA A 68 21.03 -23.86 -22.69
CA ALA A 68 22.13 -24.68 -22.19
C ALA A 68 21.86 -25.27 -20.79
N GLY A 69 20.79 -24.85 -20.11
CA GLY A 69 20.52 -25.24 -18.73
C GLY A 69 21.50 -24.60 -17.75
N LYS A 70 21.94 -23.36 -18.00
CA LYS A 70 22.87 -22.66 -17.10
C LYS A 70 22.17 -22.33 -15.77
N ASN A 71 22.89 -22.51 -14.65
CA ASN A 71 22.46 -22.05 -13.32
C ASN A 71 21.04 -22.49 -12.90
N LEU A 72 20.64 -23.73 -13.18
CA LEU A 72 19.30 -24.22 -12.79
C LEU A 72 19.08 -24.13 -11.28
N ALA A 73 17.85 -23.83 -10.87
CA ALA A 73 17.48 -23.86 -9.46
C ALA A 73 17.56 -25.30 -8.91
N PRO A 74 17.94 -25.51 -7.64
CA PRO A 74 17.90 -26.83 -7.02
C PRO A 74 16.50 -27.45 -7.12
N GLY A 75 16.40 -28.62 -7.75
CA GLY A 75 15.12 -29.32 -7.97
C GLY A 75 14.23 -28.71 -9.06
N GLN A 76 14.77 -27.86 -9.93
CA GLN A 76 14.03 -27.28 -11.04
C GLN A 76 13.50 -28.38 -11.98
N PHE A 77 12.19 -28.33 -12.23
CA PHE A 77 11.49 -29.25 -13.13
C PHE A 77 10.73 -28.54 -14.26
N LEU A 78 10.55 -27.22 -14.18
CA LEU A 78 9.94 -26.41 -15.22
C LEU A 78 11.02 -25.90 -16.19
N GLY A 79 10.75 -26.05 -17.48
CA GLY A 79 11.60 -25.51 -18.55
C GLY A 79 12.82 -26.36 -18.90
N VAL A 80 13.11 -27.39 -18.10
CA VAL A 80 14.26 -28.28 -18.29
C VAL A 80 14.10 -29.18 -19.51
N GLU A 81 12.86 -29.43 -19.93
CA GLU A 81 12.51 -30.19 -21.13
C GLU A 81 12.94 -29.48 -22.42
N TYR A 82 13.18 -28.16 -22.38
CA TYR A 82 13.66 -27.36 -23.51
C TYR A 82 15.19 -27.22 -23.53
N ILE A 83 15.92 -27.83 -22.59
CA ILE A 83 17.40 -27.79 -22.60
C ILE A 83 17.89 -28.56 -23.84
N GLY A 84 18.71 -27.89 -24.65
CA GLY A 84 19.16 -28.38 -25.95
C GLY A 84 18.36 -27.81 -27.13
N ASP A 85 17.20 -27.22 -26.90
CA ASP A 85 16.43 -26.57 -27.96
C ASP A 85 17.13 -25.31 -28.45
N TYR A 86 17.13 -25.13 -29.77
CA TYR A 86 17.67 -23.95 -30.42
C TYR A 86 16.57 -22.93 -30.70
N PHE A 87 16.67 -21.79 -30.03
CA PHE A 87 15.84 -20.62 -30.30
C PHE A 87 16.49 -19.86 -31.45
N MET A 88 15.83 -19.86 -32.61
CA MET A 88 16.37 -19.26 -33.82
C MET A 88 16.60 -17.74 -33.67
N PRO A 89 17.55 -17.17 -34.42
CA PRO A 89 17.76 -15.74 -34.46
C PRO A 89 16.50 -15.02 -34.93
N SER A 90 16.28 -13.81 -34.42
CA SER A 90 15.18 -12.97 -34.86
C SER A 90 15.57 -11.51 -34.80
N GLU A 91 14.89 -10.70 -35.61
CA GLU A 91 15.04 -9.26 -35.64
C GLU A 91 13.66 -8.59 -35.49
N SER A 92 13.65 -7.39 -34.94
CA SER A 92 12.44 -6.55 -34.94
C SER A 92 12.23 -5.91 -36.32
N GLU A 93 11.03 -5.40 -36.53
CA GLU A 93 10.84 -4.33 -37.52
C GLU A 93 11.72 -3.12 -37.17
N GLU A 94 12.04 -2.32 -38.19
CA GLU A 94 12.75 -1.06 -38.01
C GLU A 94 11.78 -0.01 -37.46
N VAL A 95 12.15 0.60 -36.34
CA VAL A 95 11.39 1.70 -35.71
C VAL A 95 12.07 3.02 -36.04
N ILE A 96 11.29 4.00 -36.51
CA ILE A 96 11.78 5.34 -36.81
C ILE A 96 11.54 6.25 -35.61
N LEU A 97 12.63 6.76 -35.03
CA LEU A 97 12.60 7.82 -34.03
C LEU A 97 12.89 9.16 -34.74
N ARG A 98 11.92 10.07 -34.72
CA ARG A 98 12.06 11.42 -35.26
C ARG A 98 12.52 12.36 -34.15
N VAL A 99 13.74 12.86 -34.26
CA VAL A 99 14.29 13.86 -33.34
C VAL A 99 14.13 15.23 -33.97
N GLN A 100 13.57 16.17 -33.22
CA GLN A 100 13.28 17.53 -33.66
C GLN A 100 13.85 18.55 -32.69
N GLU A 101 14.13 19.76 -33.17
CA GLU A 101 14.67 20.84 -32.34
C GLU A 101 13.63 21.38 -31.35
N GLN A 102 12.38 21.49 -31.78
CA GLN A 102 11.29 21.92 -30.90
C GLN A 102 10.86 20.74 -30.01
N PRO A 103 10.82 20.89 -28.68
CA PRO A 103 10.28 19.85 -27.81
C PRO A 103 8.86 19.45 -28.22
N ILE A 104 8.56 18.15 -28.19
CA ILE A 104 7.17 17.71 -28.28
C ILE A 104 6.42 18.18 -27.02
N PRO A 105 5.13 18.52 -27.11
CA PRO A 105 4.32 18.77 -25.93
C PRO A 105 4.36 17.55 -25.02
N ASP A 106 4.36 17.79 -23.71
CA ASP A 106 4.15 16.72 -22.73
C ASP A 106 2.79 16.05 -22.96
N TYR A 107 2.61 14.86 -22.37
CA TYR A 107 1.31 14.20 -22.39
C TYR A 107 0.22 15.16 -21.87
N PRO A 108 -0.84 15.42 -22.64
CA PRO A 108 -1.88 16.33 -22.22
C PRO A 108 -2.69 15.69 -21.08
N GLU A 109 -2.43 16.12 -19.85
CA GLU A 109 -3.18 15.66 -18.69
C GLU A 109 -4.66 16.08 -18.80
N PRO A 110 -5.61 15.16 -18.57
CA PRO A 110 -7.03 15.49 -18.50
C PRO A 110 -7.29 16.57 -17.44
N PRO A 111 -8.01 17.66 -17.76
CA PRO A 111 -8.23 18.73 -16.80
C PRO A 111 -9.03 18.23 -15.59
N LEU A 112 -8.87 18.90 -14.45
CA LEU A 112 -9.70 18.65 -13.27
C LEU A 112 -11.19 18.89 -13.60
N PRO A 113 -12.10 18.12 -13.01
CA PRO A 113 -13.53 18.25 -13.29
C PRO A 113 -14.05 19.59 -12.77
N THR A 114 -14.83 20.28 -13.60
CA THR A 114 -15.53 21.52 -13.24
C THR A 114 -16.95 21.29 -12.72
N SER A 115 -17.42 20.05 -12.80
CA SER A 115 -18.74 19.62 -12.36
C SER A 115 -18.63 18.39 -11.45
N TYR A 116 -19.77 17.87 -11.04
CA TYR A 116 -19.84 16.69 -10.20
C TYR A 116 -19.18 15.48 -10.89
N TRP A 117 -18.29 14.79 -10.18
CA TRP A 117 -17.50 13.67 -10.70
C TRP A 117 -17.61 12.46 -9.77
N THR A 118 -17.52 11.23 -10.28
CA THR A 118 -17.67 10.01 -9.46
C THR A 118 -16.42 9.13 -9.42
N ARG A 119 -16.46 8.11 -8.55
CA ARG A 119 -15.50 7.01 -8.50
C ARG A 119 -16.14 5.74 -9.09
N PRO A 120 -15.35 4.78 -9.62
CA PRO A 120 -13.89 4.82 -9.77
C PRO A 120 -13.42 5.92 -10.73
N ILE A 121 -12.23 6.46 -10.48
CA ILE A 121 -11.59 7.45 -11.37
C ILE A 121 -10.77 6.66 -12.38
N ASP A 122 -10.83 7.04 -13.65
CA ASP A 122 -9.95 6.49 -14.67
C ASP A 122 -8.49 6.77 -14.32
N ALA A 123 -7.64 5.72 -14.34
CA ALA A 123 -6.24 5.84 -13.96
C ALA A 123 -5.42 6.75 -14.89
N GLN A 124 -5.92 7.06 -16.09
CA GLN A 124 -5.30 8.03 -17.02
C GLN A 124 -5.51 9.49 -16.59
N ASN A 125 -6.43 9.77 -15.66
CA ASN A 125 -6.63 11.11 -15.12
C ASN A 125 -5.63 11.36 -13.97
N HIS A 126 -4.33 11.36 -14.25
CA HIS A 126 -3.30 11.33 -13.20
C HIS A 126 -3.48 12.48 -12.21
N GLU A 127 -3.66 13.72 -12.70
CA GLU A 127 -3.78 14.93 -11.88
C GLU A 127 -5.01 14.96 -10.96
N TRP A 128 -5.98 14.07 -11.12
CA TRP A 128 -7.17 14.02 -10.25
C TRP A 128 -6.84 13.54 -8.82
N TYR A 129 -5.62 13.07 -8.55
CA TYR A 129 -5.16 12.77 -7.19
C TYR A 129 -5.33 13.97 -6.24
N GLN A 130 -5.22 15.20 -6.78
CA GLN A 130 -5.32 16.45 -6.02
C GLN A 130 -6.69 16.69 -5.35
N ILE A 131 -7.74 16.03 -5.82
CA ILE A 131 -9.12 16.20 -5.32
C ILE A 131 -9.76 14.88 -4.87
N SER A 132 -8.99 13.79 -4.86
CA SER A 132 -9.48 12.44 -4.66
C SER A 132 -8.81 11.77 -3.46
N GLY A 133 -8.72 12.50 -2.34
CA GLY A 133 -8.25 12.00 -1.06
C GLY A 133 -9.12 10.89 -0.48
N ASN A 134 -8.47 9.99 0.26
CA ASN A 134 -9.13 8.99 1.12
C ASN A 134 -9.13 9.49 2.57
N TRP A 135 -10.13 9.08 3.35
CA TRP A 135 -10.24 9.43 4.77
C TRP A 135 -9.98 8.16 5.58
N LEU A 136 -8.71 7.91 5.87
CA LEU A 136 -8.23 6.65 6.48
C LEU A 136 -8.44 6.61 8.01
N LYS A 137 -8.44 7.78 8.63
CA LYS A 137 -8.82 8.05 10.02
C LYS A 137 -9.22 9.52 10.07
N THR A 138 -9.73 9.99 11.20
CA THR A 138 -9.91 11.43 11.41
C THR A 138 -8.58 12.14 11.17
N PRO A 139 -8.50 13.04 10.16
CA PRO A 139 -7.26 13.71 9.84
C PRO A 139 -6.82 14.61 11.00
N SER A 140 -5.51 14.80 11.15
CA SER A 140 -5.00 15.72 12.16
C SER A 140 -5.49 17.13 11.86
N ASN A 141 -5.98 17.83 12.88
CA ASN A 141 -6.56 19.17 12.76
C ASN A 141 -7.73 19.25 11.75
N ASP A 142 -8.42 18.14 11.48
CA ASP A 142 -9.51 18.04 10.49
C ASP A 142 -9.12 18.52 9.08
N PHE A 143 -7.82 18.48 8.76
CA PHE A 143 -7.28 18.95 7.49
C PHE A 143 -7.21 17.82 6.45
N ALA A 144 -7.96 17.96 5.36
CA ALA A 144 -8.02 16.99 4.26
C ALA A 144 -7.44 17.61 2.96
N PRO A 145 -6.12 17.54 2.72
CA PRO A 145 -5.44 18.29 1.64
C PRO A 145 -5.90 17.93 0.23
N TYR A 146 -6.39 16.71 0.02
CA TYR A 146 -6.81 16.20 -1.28
C TYR A 146 -8.33 16.10 -1.40
N THR A 147 -9.08 16.87 -0.62
CA THR A 147 -10.54 16.90 -0.66
C THR A 147 -10.98 18.36 -0.71
N LYS A 148 -11.84 18.71 -1.66
CA LYS A 148 -12.49 20.03 -1.70
C LYS A 148 -13.88 19.90 -1.10
N ALA A 149 -14.18 20.75 -0.13
CA ALA A 149 -15.53 20.89 0.40
C ALA A 149 -16.40 21.70 -0.57
N PRO A 150 -17.71 21.45 -0.63
CA PRO A 150 -18.63 22.37 -1.28
C PRO A 150 -18.58 23.75 -0.62
N GLU A 151 -18.87 24.81 -1.38
CA GLU A 151 -19.05 26.16 -0.80
C GLU A 151 -20.43 26.36 -0.16
N THR A 152 -21.31 25.33 -0.21
CA THR A 152 -22.66 25.37 0.35
C THR A 152 -23.00 24.05 1.06
N ALA A 153 -23.84 24.13 2.09
CA ALA A 153 -24.33 22.95 2.81
C ALA A 153 -25.18 22.08 1.86
N HIS A 154 -24.90 20.78 1.83
CA HIS A 154 -25.68 19.83 1.06
C HIS A 154 -25.83 18.50 1.82
N ILE A 155 -26.99 17.88 1.66
CA ILE A 155 -27.25 16.52 2.12
C ILE A 155 -27.28 15.64 0.87
N VAL A 156 -26.39 14.65 0.80
CA VAL A 156 -26.36 13.70 -0.33
C VAL A 156 -27.38 12.58 -0.10
N TRP A 157 -27.36 12.00 1.10
CA TRP A 157 -28.31 10.99 1.57
C TRP A 157 -28.35 11.00 3.10
N VAL A 158 -29.32 10.27 3.67
CA VAL A 158 -29.47 10.08 5.11
C VAL A 158 -29.68 8.60 5.43
N LYS A 159 -29.11 8.13 6.54
CA LYS A 159 -29.33 6.77 7.07
C LYS A 159 -29.49 6.86 8.57
N SER A 160 -30.57 6.28 9.09
CA SER A 160 -30.79 6.20 10.54
C SER A 160 -29.80 5.21 11.16
N LEU A 161 -29.09 5.63 12.20
CA LEU A 161 -28.16 4.78 12.96
C LEU A 161 -28.81 4.17 14.21
N THR A 162 -29.62 4.97 14.91
CA THR A 162 -30.32 4.58 16.15
C THR A 162 -31.50 5.54 16.39
N PHE A 163 -32.24 5.34 17.49
CA PHE A 163 -33.26 6.28 17.93
C PHE A 163 -32.64 7.63 18.31
N GLY A 164 -33.30 8.71 17.90
CA GLY A 164 -32.89 10.07 18.19
C GLY A 164 -34.11 10.97 18.37
N GLY A 165 -33.89 12.21 18.82
CA GLY A 165 -34.95 13.18 19.05
C GLY A 165 -35.66 13.01 20.39
N LEU A 166 -36.86 13.58 20.50
CA LEU A 166 -37.65 13.60 21.74
C LEU A 166 -38.34 12.24 21.97
N VAL A 167 -38.28 11.71 23.20
CA VAL A 167 -38.98 10.48 23.57
C VAL A 167 -40.50 10.71 23.63
N GLY A 168 -40.91 11.81 24.25
CA GLY A 168 -42.31 12.21 24.36
C GLY A 168 -43.11 11.42 25.42
N GLY A 169 -44.42 11.71 25.49
CA GLY A 169 -45.36 11.03 26.38
C GLY A 169 -45.05 11.25 27.87
N GLU A 170 -45.09 10.17 28.63
CA GLU A 170 -44.81 10.12 30.08
C GLU A 170 -43.37 10.57 30.42
N LEU A 171 -42.46 10.56 29.45
CA LEU A 171 -41.06 10.96 29.60
C LEU A 171 -40.80 12.42 29.20
N GLY A 172 -41.85 13.17 28.86
CA GLY A 172 -41.80 14.63 28.71
C GLY A 172 -40.82 15.13 27.64
N ASP A 173 -39.97 16.07 28.03
CA ASP A 173 -38.94 16.72 27.19
C ASP A 173 -37.62 15.93 27.12
N THR A 174 -37.58 14.71 27.64
CA THR A 174 -36.41 13.83 27.58
C THR A 174 -36.11 13.44 26.14
N SER A 175 -34.85 13.58 25.72
CA SER A 175 -34.37 13.11 24.41
C SER A 175 -33.82 11.69 24.48
N PHE A 176 -33.92 10.94 23.39
CA PHE A 176 -33.17 9.70 23.22
C PHE A 176 -31.67 9.97 23.35
N HIS A 177 -30.94 9.00 23.92
CA HIS A 177 -29.52 9.15 24.18
C HIS A 177 -28.71 9.29 22.87
N CYS A 178 -28.07 10.45 22.69
CA CYS A 178 -27.37 10.80 21.44
C CYS A 178 -25.92 10.28 21.34
N GLY A 179 -25.36 9.68 22.40
CA GLY A 179 -24.01 9.11 22.37
C GLY A 179 -22.85 10.08 22.57
N ASN A 180 -23.10 11.38 22.80
CA ASN A 180 -22.02 12.38 22.83
C ASN A 180 -21.01 12.19 23.99
N ALA A 181 -21.44 11.61 25.11
CA ALA A 181 -20.57 11.34 26.27
C ALA A 181 -19.92 9.95 26.15
N TYR A 182 -18.83 9.84 25.39
CA TYR A 182 -18.00 8.63 25.24
C TYR A 182 -18.67 7.44 24.53
N GLU A 183 -19.88 7.63 24.02
CA GLU A 183 -20.73 6.62 23.38
C GLU A 183 -21.03 6.91 21.90
N GLY A 184 -20.09 7.55 21.20
CA GLY A 184 -20.25 7.96 19.80
C GLY A 184 -20.83 6.82 18.96
N LYS A 185 -21.99 7.06 18.35
CA LYS A 185 -22.77 6.02 17.64
C LYS A 185 -22.22 5.75 16.22
N TRP A 186 -21.27 6.57 15.77
CA TRP A 186 -20.65 6.49 14.45
C TRP A 186 -19.13 6.73 14.54
N TRP A 187 -18.35 5.68 14.81
CA TRP A 187 -16.90 5.80 14.98
C TRP A 187 -16.13 4.54 14.57
N PRO A 188 -14.96 4.66 13.92
CA PRO A 188 -14.55 5.77 13.06
C PRO A 188 -15.16 5.59 11.65
N PRO A 189 -15.63 6.66 10.99
CA PRO A 189 -15.92 6.60 9.56
C PRO A 189 -14.61 6.52 8.76
N VAL A 190 -14.54 5.58 7.82
CA VAL A 190 -13.39 5.41 6.92
C VAL A 190 -13.88 5.55 5.48
N ILE A 191 -13.19 6.32 4.65
CA ILE A 191 -13.52 6.46 3.21
C ILE A 191 -12.32 6.03 2.38
N ILE A 192 -12.49 4.99 1.57
CA ILE A 192 -11.47 4.55 0.61
C ILE A 192 -12.13 4.35 -0.75
N GLY A 193 -11.64 5.04 -1.78
CA GLY A 193 -12.07 4.80 -3.16
C GLY A 193 -13.56 5.07 -3.41
N GLY A 194 -14.21 5.91 -2.60
CA GLY A 194 -15.64 6.23 -2.74
C GLY A 194 -16.57 5.30 -2.00
N ILE A 195 -16.01 4.42 -1.16
CA ILE A 195 -16.75 3.55 -0.26
C ILE A 195 -16.58 4.10 1.15
N LEU A 196 -17.69 4.28 1.86
CA LEU A 196 -17.73 4.60 3.28
C LEU A 196 -17.85 3.30 4.08
N TYR A 197 -16.91 3.08 4.99
CA TYR A 197 -16.92 2.00 5.96
C TYR A 197 -17.22 2.55 7.34
N TYR A 198 -18.11 1.91 8.08
CA TYR A 198 -18.40 2.28 9.46
C TYR A 198 -18.86 1.09 10.29
N ASN A 199 -18.50 1.11 11.57
CA ASN A 199 -18.97 0.14 12.55
C ASN A 199 -20.47 0.33 12.80
N GLU A 200 -21.20 -0.77 12.91
CA GLU A 200 -22.55 -0.79 13.44
C GLU A 200 -22.55 -0.43 14.94
N TRP A 201 -23.72 -0.13 15.48
CA TRP A 201 -23.89 0.23 16.87
C TRP A 201 -23.73 -0.97 17.83
N PRO A 202 -23.17 -0.78 19.05
CA PRO A 202 -22.46 0.40 19.53
C PRO A 202 -21.02 0.46 19.01
N ALA A 203 -20.69 1.57 18.35
CA ALA A 203 -19.39 1.83 17.73
C ALA A 203 -18.42 2.66 18.60
N SER A 204 -18.71 2.81 19.91
CA SER A 204 -18.11 3.88 20.70
C SER A 204 -16.66 3.67 21.13
N MET A 205 -16.03 4.80 21.46
CA MET A 205 -14.72 4.89 22.10
C MET A 205 -14.61 4.07 23.41
N ALA A 206 -15.68 4.06 24.21
CA ALA A 206 -15.71 3.33 25.48
C ALA A 206 -15.65 1.80 25.29
N TYR A 207 -16.20 1.27 24.19
CA TYR A 207 -16.15 -0.16 23.85
C TYR A 207 -14.90 -0.52 23.03
N SER A 208 -14.17 0.47 22.52
CA SER A 208 -12.97 0.28 21.71
C SER A 208 -11.66 0.38 22.47
N GLU A 209 -11.60 1.22 23.51
CA GLU A 209 -10.34 1.58 24.18
C GLU A 209 -10.13 0.84 25.51
N GLY A 210 -10.99 -0.12 25.87
CA GLY A 210 -10.82 -0.90 27.10
C GLY A 210 -10.91 -0.09 28.40
N PHE A 211 -11.52 1.11 28.35
CA PHE A 211 -11.82 1.93 29.54
C PHE A 211 -12.79 1.26 30.50
N GLY A 212 -13.50 0.22 30.04
CA GLY A 212 -14.10 -0.79 30.89
C GLY A 212 -13.62 -2.16 30.46
N MET A 213 -13.70 -3.12 31.36
CA MET A 213 -13.58 -4.57 31.11
C MET A 213 -14.70 -5.09 30.18
N ALA A 214 -15.14 -4.30 29.21
CA ALA A 214 -16.06 -4.69 28.15
C ALA A 214 -15.23 -5.39 27.09
N ALA A 215 -15.49 -6.69 26.91
CA ALA A 215 -14.97 -7.45 25.79
C ALA A 215 -15.17 -6.65 24.49
N TYR A 216 -14.16 -6.66 23.60
CA TYR A 216 -14.28 -6.04 22.28
C TYR A 216 -15.54 -6.56 21.60
N TYR A 217 -16.57 -5.73 21.56
CA TYR A 217 -17.80 -6.06 20.87
C TYR A 217 -17.49 -6.07 19.37
N MET A 218 -18.05 -7.03 18.65
CA MET A 218 -18.04 -7.06 17.19
C MET A 218 -19.37 -6.48 16.75
N PRO A 219 -19.49 -5.14 16.62
CA PRO A 219 -20.75 -4.56 16.21
C PRO A 219 -21.16 -5.01 14.81
N GLY A 220 -20.20 -5.37 13.97
CA GLY A 220 -20.39 -5.48 12.54
C GLY A 220 -19.92 -4.22 11.83
N VAL A 221 -19.60 -4.35 10.55
CA VAL A 221 -19.11 -3.25 9.71
C VAL A 221 -19.90 -3.22 8.43
N TYR A 222 -20.44 -2.05 8.11
CA TYR A 222 -21.04 -1.77 6.82
C TYR A 222 -19.99 -1.15 5.90
N ALA A 223 -19.99 -1.57 4.65
CA ALA A 223 -19.45 -0.84 3.52
C ALA A 223 -20.62 -0.34 2.67
N VAL A 224 -20.68 0.96 2.46
CA VAL A 224 -21.72 1.60 1.65
C VAL A 224 -21.09 2.46 0.57
N ASP A 225 -21.75 2.58 -0.57
CA ASP A 225 -21.40 3.57 -1.57
C ASP A 225 -21.55 4.98 -0.96
N LEU A 226 -20.49 5.79 -1.01
CA LEU A 226 -20.47 7.10 -0.36
C LEU A 226 -21.50 8.08 -0.95
N ARG A 227 -21.95 7.88 -2.18
CA ARG A 227 -22.89 8.79 -2.86
C ARG A 227 -24.33 8.44 -2.64
N THR A 228 -24.64 7.17 -2.45
CA THR A 228 -26.02 6.70 -2.39
C THR A 228 -26.39 6.21 -1.00
N GLY A 229 -25.41 5.79 -0.19
CA GLY A 229 -25.63 5.11 1.08
C GLY A 229 -26.09 3.65 0.91
N GLU A 230 -26.14 3.15 -0.34
CA GLU A 230 -26.49 1.76 -0.64
C GLU A 230 -25.40 0.82 -0.11
N GLU A 231 -25.83 -0.28 0.51
CA GLU A 231 -24.93 -1.29 1.03
C GLU A 231 -24.21 -2.04 -0.11
N ILE A 232 -22.89 -2.13 0.01
CA ILE A 232 -22.04 -2.95 -0.85
C ILE A 232 -21.83 -4.30 -0.16
N TRP A 233 -21.46 -4.27 1.11
CA TRP A 233 -21.39 -5.45 1.97
C TRP A 233 -21.57 -5.09 3.43
N TYR A 234 -21.98 -6.07 4.21
CA TYR A 234 -21.99 -6.02 5.67
C TYR A 234 -21.30 -7.27 6.23
N ASN A 235 -20.45 -7.08 7.24
CA ASN A 235 -19.82 -8.18 7.96
C ASN A 235 -20.10 -8.04 9.46
N PRO A 236 -20.95 -8.89 10.06
CA PRO A 236 -21.35 -8.79 11.47
C PRO A 236 -20.25 -9.19 12.46
N ASN A 237 -19.19 -9.85 12.00
CA ASN A 237 -18.21 -10.50 12.87
C ASN A 237 -16.93 -9.68 13.05
N ILE A 238 -16.92 -8.44 12.58
CA ILE A 238 -15.73 -7.59 12.61
C ILE A 238 -16.04 -6.21 13.19
N ARG A 239 -14.96 -5.48 13.43
CA ARG A 239 -14.91 -4.09 13.85
C ARG A 239 -13.70 -3.46 13.16
N ILE A 240 -13.75 -2.16 12.90
CA ILE A 240 -12.62 -1.41 12.35
C ILE A 240 -12.27 -0.21 13.25
N ASP A 241 -11.00 0.16 13.25
CA ASP A 241 -10.42 1.29 13.97
C ASP A 241 -9.82 2.32 13.02
N PHE A 242 -9.39 1.91 11.82
CA PHE A 242 -8.92 2.80 10.76
C PHE A 242 -8.85 2.06 9.41
N GLY A 243 -8.82 2.83 8.33
CA GLY A 243 -8.48 2.38 6.98
C GLY A 243 -7.01 2.60 6.65
N HIS A 244 -6.54 1.97 5.59
CA HIS A 244 -5.15 2.07 5.18
C HIS A 244 -5.04 1.87 3.67
N VAL A 245 -4.29 2.74 2.98
CA VAL A 245 -3.92 2.57 1.58
C VAL A 245 -2.39 2.48 1.50
N TYR A 246 -1.88 1.33 1.08
CA TYR A 246 -0.45 1.03 1.02
C TYR A 246 0.03 0.89 -0.41
N ARG A 247 0.95 1.76 -0.85
CA ARG A 247 1.67 1.61 -2.12
C ARG A 247 2.84 0.64 -1.93
N TYR A 248 2.70 -0.57 -2.47
CA TYR A 248 3.82 -1.48 -2.62
C TYR A 248 4.49 -1.26 -3.96
N ASP A 249 5.82 -1.25 -3.94
CA ASP A 249 6.64 -0.93 -5.11
C ASP A 249 7.95 -1.73 -5.02
N SER A 250 8.06 -2.77 -5.84
CA SER A 250 9.21 -3.69 -5.90
C SER A 250 9.45 -4.12 -7.33
N MET A 251 10.57 -4.79 -7.60
CA MET A 251 10.87 -5.33 -8.94
C MET A 251 9.81 -6.32 -9.48
N ASN A 252 8.99 -6.92 -8.60
CA ASN A 252 8.02 -7.96 -8.98
C ASN A 252 6.57 -7.52 -8.83
N GLN A 253 6.30 -6.39 -8.17
CA GLN A 253 4.94 -5.98 -7.88
C GLN A 253 4.86 -4.48 -7.62
N HIS A 254 3.90 -3.84 -8.28
CA HIS A 254 3.60 -2.43 -8.12
C HIS A 254 2.10 -2.25 -7.90
N GLY A 255 1.70 -1.29 -7.07
CA GLY A 255 0.31 -0.90 -6.91
C GLY A 255 -0.05 -0.49 -5.49
N ALA A 256 -1.25 0.05 -5.32
CA ALA A 256 -1.80 0.41 -4.02
C ALA A 256 -2.81 -0.64 -3.54
N PHE A 257 -2.76 -0.99 -2.25
CA PHE A 257 -3.67 -1.92 -1.60
C PHE A 257 -4.52 -1.20 -0.57
N ALA A 258 -5.81 -1.50 -0.53
CA ALA A 258 -6.76 -0.94 0.41
C ALA A 258 -7.10 -1.94 1.52
N TYR A 259 -6.93 -1.52 2.77
CA TYR A 259 -7.14 -2.35 3.95
C TYR A 259 -8.00 -1.64 4.99
N LEU A 260 -8.65 -2.44 5.82
CA LEU A 260 -9.29 -2.01 7.06
C LEU A 260 -8.59 -2.69 8.23
N TRP A 261 -8.43 -1.99 9.35
CA TRP A 261 -7.66 -2.48 10.49
C TRP A 261 -8.48 -2.45 11.77
N ARG A 262 -8.27 -3.47 12.60
CA ARG A 262 -8.68 -3.52 14.00
C ARG A 262 -7.45 -3.69 14.87
N VAL A 263 -7.39 -3.03 16.02
CA VAL A 263 -6.34 -3.25 17.01
C VAL A 263 -6.97 -3.78 18.29
N GLU A 264 -6.50 -4.95 18.72
CA GLU A 264 -6.98 -5.66 19.90
C GLU A 264 -5.80 -6.01 20.80
N GLY A 265 -5.64 -5.26 21.88
CA GLY A 265 -4.46 -5.36 22.74
C GLY A 265 -3.18 -5.11 21.94
N THR A 266 -2.33 -6.14 21.82
CA THR A 266 -1.10 -6.09 21.01
C THR A 266 -1.23 -6.80 19.67
N THR A 267 -2.45 -7.05 19.19
CA THR A 267 -2.71 -7.69 17.90
C THR A 267 -3.40 -6.71 16.95
N ALA A 268 -2.74 -6.39 15.84
CA ALA A 268 -3.36 -5.66 14.73
C ALA A 268 -3.91 -6.65 13.70
N ILE A 269 -5.18 -6.53 13.36
CA ILE A 269 -5.92 -7.46 12.50
C ILE A 269 -6.31 -6.69 11.25
N CYS A 270 -5.95 -7.24 10.09
CA CYS A 270 -6.13 -6.60 8.80
C CYS A 270 -7.20 -7.33 7.98
N TYR A 271 -8.10 -6.54 7.39
CA TYR A 271 -9.17 -6.99 6.51
C TYR A 271 -9.03 -6.37 5.13
N ASP A 272 -9.49 -7.09 4.13
CA ASP A 272 -9.65 -6.60 2.77
C ASP A 272 -10.79 -5.58 2.71
N ALA A 273 -10.51 -4.37 2.23
CA ALA A 273 -11.52 -3.32 2.20
C ALA A 273 -12.66 -3.63 1.21
N TRP A 274 -12.38 -4.35 0.11
CA TRP A 274 -13.39 -4.65 -0.90
C TRP A 274 -14.41 -5.71 -0.45
N THR A 275 -14.00 -6.67 0.36
CA THR A 275 -14.81 -7.84 0.73
C THR A 275 -15.10 -7.96 2.23
N GLY A 276 -14.44 -7.18 3.08
CA GLY A 276 -14.51 -7.31 4.53
C GLY A 276 -13.91 -8.61 5.07
N ARG A 277 -13.18 -9.38 4.23
CA ARG A 277 -12.57 -10.65 4.63
C ARG A 277 -11.30 -10.42 5.42
N TRP A 278 -11.07 -11.27 6.40
CA TRP A 278 -9.78 -11.31 7.11
C TRP A 278 -8.64 -11.63 6.15
N LEU A 279 -7.52 -10.93 6.29
CA LEU A 279 -6.30 -11.18 5.54
C LEU A 279 -5.18 -11.68 6.44
N PHE A 280 -4.84 -10.94 7.49
CA PHE A 280 -3.73 -11.31 8.37
C PHE A 280 -3.77 -10.63 9.72
N ASN A 281 -3.00 -11.18 10.65
CA ASN A 281 -2.75 -10.60 11.97
C ASN A 281 -1.27 -10.28 12.16
N ILE A 282 -1.00 -9.15 12.80
CA ILE A 282 0.29 -8.82 13.38
C ILE A 282 0.15 -8.91 14.91
N THR A 283 0.67 -9.98 15.50
CA THR A 283 0.76 -10.14 16.97
C THR A 283 1.95 -9.35 17.50
N ASN A 284 1.98 -9.02 18.80
CA ASN A 284 3.06 -8.21 19.39
C ASN A 284 3.29 -6.89 18.62
N SER A 285 2.22 -6.32 18.06
CA SER A 285 2.27 -5.04 17.40
C SER A 285 2.33 -3.92 18.45
N PRO A 286 3.22 -2.92 18.28
CA PRO A 286 3.26 -1.74 19.13
C PRO A 286 2.22 -0.69 18.73
N ILE A 287 1.47 -0.88 17.65
CA ILE A 287 0.43 0.07 17.27
C ILE A 287 -0.75 -0.02 18.24
N SER A 288 -1.45 1.08 18.37
CA SER A 288 -2.66 1.19 19.18
C SER A 288 -3.67 2.07 18.45
N ALA A 289 -4.93 1.73 18.61
CA ALA A 289 -6.05 2.55 18.15
C ALA A 289 -6.74 3.13 19.38
N GLY A 290 -6.54 4.43 19.63
CA GLY A 290 -7.21 5.13 20.72
C GLY A 290 -6.44 6.31 21.29
N LEU A 291 -7.10 7.09 22.15
CA LEU A 291 -6.61 8.35 22.73
C LEU A 291 -5.30 8.23 23.54
N PHE A 292 -5.07 7.07 24.16
CA PHE A 292 -3.91 6.84 25.05
C PHE A 292 -2.86 5.92 24.43
N GLY A 293 -2.98 5.68 23.13
CA GLY A 293 -2.10 4.83 22.36
C GLY A 293 -0.74 5.47 22.06
N ALA A 294 0.27 4.63 21.79
CA ALA A 294 1.51 5.08 21.19
C ALA A 294 1.23 5.76 19.83
N PRO A 295 1.75 6.97 19.59
CA PRO A 295 1.48 7.67 18.35
C PRO A 295 2.06 6.93 17.15
N TRP A 296 1.35 6.98 16.03
CA TRP A 296 1.77 6.38 14.76
C TRP A 296 1.29 7.23 13.59
N ILE A 297 2.01 7.15 12.48
CA ILE A 297 1.77 7.89 11.25
C ILE A 297 1.74 6.95 10.04
N PHE A 298 1.18 7.45 8.94
CA PHE A 298 1.39 6.87 7.62
C PHE A 298 2.66 7.48 7.01
N GLY A 299 3.56 6.65 6.51
CA GLY A 299 4.71 7.07 5.72
C GLY A 299 4.32 7.49 4.30
N PRO A 300 5.28 7.93 3.48
CA PRO A 300 5.01 8.42 2.12
C PRO A 300 4.36 7.40 1.18
N LYS A 301 4.55 6.10 1.42
CA LYS A 301 3.89 5.02 0.67
C LYS A 301 2.69 4.45 1.43
N GLY A 302 2.26 5.08 2.50
CA GLY A 302 1.21 4.59 3.39
C GLY A 302 1.72 3.71 4.53
N GLU A 303 3.03 3.53 4.72
CA GLU A 303 3.55 2.63 5.75
C GLU A 303 3.05 2.99 7.15
N ILE A 304 2.57 2.03 7.94
CA ILE A 304 2.23 2.30 9.35
C ILE A 304 3.53 2.32 10.15
N ILE A 305 3.93 3.51 10.59
CA ILE A 305 5.17 3.76 11.33
C ILE A 305 4.83 4.23 12.74
N THR A 306 5.43 3.59 13.73
CA THR A 306 5.43 4.06 15.12
C THR A 306 6.85 4.11 15.67
N VAL A 307 7.03 4.88 16.73
CA VAL A 307 8.32 5.01 17.41
C VAL A 307 8.13 4.70 18.89
N GLU A 308 9.15 4.10 19.49
CA GLU A 308 9.10 3.62 20.87
C GLU A 308 10.35 4.10 21.62
N LEU A 309 10.15 4.62 22.82
CA LEU A 309 11.20 4.79 23.82
C LEU A 309 11.12 3.63 24.80
N GLY A 310 12.25 3.01 25.09
CA GLY A 310 12.28 1.91 26.05
C GLY A 310 13.51 1.93 26.97
N PRO A 311 13.52 1.14 28.05
CA PRO A 311 12.49 0.14 28.38
C PRO A 311 11.12 0.77 28.72
N PRO A 312 10.02 0.10 28.34
CA PRO A 312 8.67 0.63 28.59
C PRO A 312 8.41 0.76 30.09
N SER A 313 7.60 1.75 30.49
CA SER A 313 7.13 1.83 31.87
C SER A 313 6.28 0.61 32.19
N LEU A 314 6.59 -0.09 33.29
CA LEU A 314 5.77 -1.21 33.78
C LEU A 314 4.44 -0.73 34.37
N VAL A 315 4.29 0.57 34.61
CA VAL A 315 3.07 1.18 35.16
C VAL A 315 2.67 2.37 34.29
N PRO A 316 1.46 2.39 33.72
CA PRO A 316 0.94 3.56 33.02
C PRO A 316 1.07 4.82 33.89
N PHE A 317 1.49 5.94 33.32
CA PHE A 317 1.61 7.25 33.98
C PHE A 317 2.73 7.40 35.03
N MET A 318 3.61 6.41 35.24
CA MET A 318 4.82 6.58 36.06
C MET A 318 6.03 7.04 35.22
N PRO A 319 6.93 7.87 35.79
CA PRO A 319 8.13 8.29 35.09
C PRO A 319 9.07 7.10 34.84
N ALA A 320 9.31 6.78 33.58
CA ALA A 320 10.31 5.80 33.16
C ALA A 320 11.63 6.48 32.77
N THR A 321 12.72 5.74 32.92
CA THR A 321 14.04 6.08 32.37
C THR A 321 14.26 5.27 31.09
N TYR A 322 14.16 5.94 29.95
CA TYR A 322 14.39 5.35 28.65
C TYR A 322 15.87 5.37 28.28
N ARG A 323 16.35 4.28 27.71
CA ARG A 323 17.75 4.03 27.31
C ARG A 323 17.89 3.68 25.83
N TYR A 324 16.80 3.41 25.13
CA TYR A 324 16.82 3.15 23.70
C TYR A 324 15.62 3.78 23.00
N PHE A 325 15.80 3.99 21.70
CA PHE A 325 14.80 4.46 20.77
C PHE A 325 14.67 3.46 19.61
N ARG A 326 13.44 3.14 19.23
CA ARG A 326 13.14 2.21 18.14
C ARG A 326 12.16 2.81 17.14
N ILE A 327 12.34 2.42 15.87
CA ILE A 327 11.37 2.70 14.81
C ILE A 327 10.79 1.36 14.35
N TRP A 328 9.47 1.28 14.33
CA TRP A 328 8.72 0.13 13.89
C TRP A 328 7.91 0.46 12.65
N ASN A 329 7.92 -0.46 11.67
CA ASN A 329 7.15 -0.35 10.44
C ASN A 329 6.41 -1.66 10.18
N ALA A 330 5.08 -1.61 10.17
CA ALA A 330 4.23 -2.77 9.92
C ALA A 330 4.52 -3.43 8.56
N MET A 331 4.79 -2.61 7.54
CA MET A 331 4.99 -3.05 6.15
C MET A 331 6.40 -3.56 5.89
N ALA A 332 7.31 -3.43 6.86
CA ALA A 332 8.66 -4.00 6.80
C ALA A 332 8.74 -5.41 7.38
N ILE A 333 7.63 -5.97 7.90
CA ILE A 333 7.60 -7.31 8.48
C ILE A 333 7.86 -8.36 7.39
N PRO A 334 8.97 -9.12 7.45
CA PRO A 334 9.31 -10.13 6.44
C PRO A 334 8.22 -11.17 6.20
N GLY A 335 7.49 -11.52 7.26
CA GLY A 335 6.39 -12.47 7.26
C GLY A 335 5.24 -12.12 6.30
N LEU A 336 5.10 -10.85 5.92
CA LEU A 336 4.05 -10.38 5.02
C LEU A 336 4.43 -10.47 3.54
N THR A 337 5.66 -10.89 3.25
CA THR A 337 6.14 -11.13 1.88
C THR A 337 5.97 -12.60 1.47
N GLY A 338 6.09 -12.88 0.17
CA GLY A 338 6.06 -14.24 -0.36
C GLY A 338 7.24 -15.11 0.10
N ALA A 339 8.34 -14.51 0.58
CA ALA A 339 9.47 -15.27 1.11
C ALA A 339 9.08 -16.10 2.35
N ALA A 340 8.07 -15.66 3.11
CA ALA A 340 7.59 -16.40 4.27
C ALA A 340 6.85 -17.70 3.89
N ASP A 341 6.38 -17.81 2.65
CA ASP A 341 5.65 -18.99 2.15
C ASP A 341 6.59 -20.07 1.57
N ILE A 342 7.87 -19.74 1.38
CA ILE A 342 8.84 -20.60 0.73
C ILE A 342 10.04 -20.80 1.68
N PRO A 343 10.21 -22.00 2.27
CA PRO A 343 11.32 -22.28 3.17
C PRO A 343 12.68 -21.95 2.54
N GLY A 344 13.46 -21.11 3.23
CA GLY A 344 14.79 -20.70 2.78
C GLY A 344 14.83 -19.63 1.68
N ALA A 345 13.67 -19.12 1.23
CA ALA A 345 13.66 -18.04 0.25
C ALA A 345 14.21 -16.73 0.85
N PRO A 346 15.17 -16.06 0.18
CA PRO A 346 15.75 -14.83 0.69
C PRO A 346 14.83 -13.63 0.46
N LEU A 347 14.85 -12.65 1.37
CA LEU A 347 13.99 -11.45 1.29
C LEU A 347 14.33 -10.51 0.12
N ASN A 348 15.59 -10.50 -0.31
CA ASN A 348 16.02 -9.79 -1.50
C ASN A 348 15.77 -10.60 -2.80
N GLY A 349 15.29 -11.84 -2.69
CA GLY A 349 14.94 -12.68 -3.83
C GLY A 349 13.52 -12.44 -4.33
N THR A 350 13.16 -13.10 -5.43
CA THR A 350 11.87 -12.96 -6.11
C THR A 350 10.67 -13.05 -5.16
N ALA A 351 10.66 -14.04 -4.26
CA ALA A 351 9.58 -14.23 -3.31
C ALA A 351 9.48 -13.10 -2.26
N GLY A 352 10.62 -12.58 -1.80
CA GLY A 352 10.65 -11.47 -0.84
C GLY A 352 10.23 -10.13 -1.44
N GLN A 353 10.33 -9.99 -2.76
CA GLN A 353 9.83 -8.83 -3.51
C GLN A 353 8.33 -8.95 -3.85
N MET A 354 7.61 -9.93 -3.34
CA MET A 354 6.16 -10.06 -3.53
C MET A 354 5.42 -9.75 -2.23
N TRP A 355 4.49 -8.81 -2.26
CA TRP A 355 3.57 -8.56 -1.16
C TRP A 355 2.50 -9.66 -1.13
N ARG A 356 2.56 -10.55 -0.15
CA ARG A 356 1.69 -11.72 -0.02
C ARG A 356 1.25 -11.87 1.43
N PRO A 357 0.48 -10.93 1.98
CA PRO A 357 0.13 -10.96 3.40
C PRO A 357 -1.00 -11.96 3.70
N TYR A 358 -1.67 -12.52 2.69
CA TYR A 358 -2.91 -13.29 2.84
C TYR A 358 -2.77 -14.56 3.69
N ASN A 359 -3.74 -14.76 4.58
CA ASN A 359 -3.88 -15.89 5.49
C ASN A 359 -2.72 -16.09 6.46
N LYS A 360 -2.16 -14.99 7.01
CA LYS A 360 -0.97 -15.05 7.87
C LYS A 360 -1.21 -14.52 9.27
N VAL A 361 -0.45 -15.08 10.22
CA VAL A 361 -0.25 -14.50 11.55
C VAL A 361 1.24 -14.28 11.71
N VAL A 362 1.66 -13.02 11.80
CA VAL A 362 3.07 -12.63 11.87
C VAL A 362 3.41 -11.99 13.22
N ASN A 363 4.69 -12.07 13.60
CA ASN A 363 5.18 -11.44 14.82
C ASN A 363 5.69 -10.02 14.51
N GLY A 364 4.99 -9.04 15.05
CA GLY A 364 5.29 -7.62 14.94
C GLY A 364 6.69 -7.25 15.41
N ARG A 365 7.31 -8.01 16.32
CA ARG A 365 8.71 -7.75 16.74
C ARG A 365 9.71 -7.79 15.59
N THR A 366 9.37 -8.42 14.46
CA THR A 366 10.23 -8.44 13.27
C THR A 366 10.12 -7.18 12.41
N GLY A 367 9.21 -6.26 12.74
CA GLY A 367 9.00 -4.98 12.04
C GLY A 367 9.83 -3.80 12.58
N TYR A 368 10.70 -4.00 13.56
CA TYR A 368 11.60 -2.94 14.02
C TYR A 368 12.74 -2.74 13.01
N ILE A 369 12.72 -1.59 12.31
CA ILE A 369 13.70 -1.25 11.27
C ILE A 369 14.89 -0.44 11.82
N LYS A 370 14.75 0.11 13.04
CA LYS A 370 15.82 0.84 13.72
C LYS A 370 15.75 0.59 15.21
N ASN A 371 16.91 0.40 15.85
CA ASN A 371 17.05 0.24 17.29
C ASN A 371 18.36 0.91 17.73
N ILE A 372 18.25 2.01 18.47
CA ILE A 372 19.37 2.87 18.83
C ILE A 372 19.44 2.98 20.34
N THR A 373 20.62 2.74 20.91
CA THR A 373 20.89 3.08 22.31
C THR A 373 21.03 4.60 22.43
N LEU A 374 20.30 5.20 23.36
CA LEU A 374 20.40 6.63 23.62
C LEU A 374 21.75 6.90 24.31
N PRO A 375 22.47 7.97 23.90
CA PRO A 375 23.74 8.33 24.53
C PRO A 375 23.54 8.73 26.00
N GLU A 376 22.41 9.38 26.31
CA GLU A 376 22.00 9.71 27.67
C GLU A 376 20.56 9.24 27.92
N PRO A 377 20.23 8.70 29.11
CA PRO A 377 18.88 8.26 29.41
C PRO A 377 17.90 9.43 29.51
N ILE A 378 16.70 9.27 28.94
CA ILE A 378 15.61 10.24 29.08
C ILE A 378 14.75 9.80 30.27
N THR A 379 14.64 10.64 31.30
CA THR A 379 13.80 10.35 32.48
C THR A 379 12.58 11.27 32.49
N GLY A 380 11.38 10.70 32.69
CA GLY A 380 10.17 11.49 32.92
C GLY A 380 9.55 12.13 31.66
N GLY A 381 9.44 11.37 30.57
CA GLY A 381 8.81 11.83 29.32
C GLY A 381 7.94 10.75 28.66
N SER A 382 7.30 11.12 27.55
CA SER A 382 6.63 10.20 26.63
C SER A 382 6.69 10.76 25.21
N ILE A 383 6.54 9.89 24.21
CA ILE A 383 6.35 10.35 22.83
C ILE A 383 4.88 10.73 22.70
N VAL A 384 4.62 12.03 22.55
CA VAL A 384 3.25 12.56 22.43
C VAL A 384 2.78 12.61 20.98
N ARG A 385 3.71 12.82 20.03
CA ARG A 385 3.39 12.93 18.60
C ARG A 385 4.60 12.58 17.74
N ILE A 386 4.32 12.01 16.58
CA ILE A 386 5.28 11.89 15.47
C ILE A 386 4.86 12.94 14.43
N LEU A 387 5.80 13.78 13.99
CA LEU A 387 5.56 14.75 12.93
C LEU A 387 5.87 14.07 11.58
N SER A 388 4.91 14.13 10.66
CA SER A 388 5.02 13.58 9.30
C SER A 388 5.90 14.41 8.37
N ASP A 389 6.37 15.56 8.84
CA ASP A 389 6.88 16.64 7.99
C ASP A 389 8.40 16.54 7.79
N TYR A 390 9.00 15.37 8.04
CA TYR A 390 10.40 15.13 7.74
C TYR A 390 10.56 14.82 6.24
N ASN A 391 10.57 15.87 5.44
CA ASN A 391 11.15 15.87 4.11
C ASN A 391 12.67 16.14 4.31
N PRO A 392 13.56 15.12 4.24
CA PRO A 392 15.00 15.33 4.40
C PRO A 392 15.59 16.24 3.33
#